data_AF-A0A176YLV6-F1
#
_entry.id   AF-A0A176YLV6-F1
#
_cell.length_a   1.000
_cell.length_b   1.000
_cell.length_c   1.000
_cell.angle_alpha   90.00
_cell.angle_beta   90.00
_cell.angle_gamma   90.00
#
_symmetry.space_group_name_H-M   'P 1'
#
loop_
_entity.id
_entity.type
_entity.pdbx_description
1 polymer ?
#
loop_
_entity_poly.entity_id
_entity_poly.type
_entity_poly.pdbx_seq_one_letter_code
_entity_poly.pdbx_strand_id
1 'polypeptide(L)'
;MVKQEPQGANVAAIDSVAIVGADSVGRVTALGLTQAEVPVAIGRETVFTPRAITYHWSALEGLSRLGLLEDALALGFAKQDYADLA
;
A
#
# COMPACT_ATOMS: atom_id res chain seq x y z
N MET A 1 -16.63 40.66 4.00
CA MET A 1 -16.66 39.19 4.23
C MET A 1 -15.78 38.56 3.16
N VAL A 2 -14.49 38.41 3.44
CA VAL A 2 -13.50 37.92 2.46
C VAL A 2 -13.65 36.41 2.40
N LYS A 3 -14.09 35.91 1.25
CA LYS A 3 -14.13 34.47 0.94
C LYS A 3 -12.67 34.03 0.83
N GLN A 4 -12.16 33.35 1.85
CA GLN A 4 -10.82 32.79 1.78
C GLN A 4 -10.83 31.64 0.79
N GLU A 5 -10.14 31.82 -0.33
CA GLU A 5 -9.72 30.72 -1.20
C GLU A 5 -8.81 29.77 -0.40
N PRO A 6 -8.87 28.45 -0.65
CA PRO A 6 -8.02 27.50 0.05
C PRO A 6 -6.56 27.80 -0.31
N GLN A 7 -5.86 28.41 0.63
CA GLN A 7 -4.43 28.68 0.53
C GLN A 7 -3.68 27.35 0.55
N GLY A 8 -3.09 27.03 -0.61
CA GLY A 8 -1.87 26.25 -0.76
C GLY A 8 -1.85 24.89 -0.06
N ALA A 9 -2.21 23.83 -0.80
CA ALA A 9 -1.39 22.63 -0.71
C ALA A 9 0.01 23.03 -1.19
N ASN A 10 0.84 23.51 -0.26
CA ASN A 10 2.26 23.70 -0.48
C ASN A 10 2.75 22.37 -1.04
N VAL A 11 3.20 22.37 -2.29
CA VAL A 11 3.79 21.21 -2.96
C VAL A 11 5.04 20.88 -2.17
N ALA A 12 4.86 20.11 -1.09
CA ALA A 12 5.90 19.72 -0.18
C ALA A 12 6.93 18.94 -0.99
N ALA A 13 8.15 19.48 -1.07
CA ALA A 13 9.35 18.89 -1.66
C ALA A 13 9.14 18.28 -3.05
N ILE A 14 9.72 18.92 -4.08
CA ILE A 14 9.83 18.36 -5.44
C ILE A 14 10.51 16.97 -5.44
N ASP A 15 11.19 16.60 -4.35
CA ASP A 15 11.86 15.31 -4.15
C ASP A 15 11.03 14.27 -3.36
N SER A 16 9.70 14.43 -3.24
CA SER A 16 8.85 13.49 -2.49
C SER A 16 7.64 12.98 -3.27
N VAL A 17 7.22 11.74 -2.98
CA VAL A 17 6.07 11.09 -3.60
C VAL A 17 4.85 11.14 -2.68
N ALA A 18 3.77 11.75 -3.14
CA ALA A 18 2.48 11.73 -2.46
C ALA A 18 1.65 10.50 -2.91
N ILE A 19 1.27 9.66 -1.95
CA ILE A 19 0.41 8.49 -2.18
C ILE A 19 -1.01 8.81 -1.69
N VAL A 20 -1.95 8.86 -2.63
CA VAL A 20 -3.37 9.09 -2.36
C VAL A 20 -4.07 7.75 -2.16
N GLY A 21 -4.17 7.32 -0.90
CA GLY A 21 -4.79 6.07 -0.46
C GLY A 21 -3.88 5.26 0.47
N ALA A 22 -4.39 4.85 1.64
CA ALA A 22 -3.65 4.05 2.63
C ALA A 22 -4.24 2.65 2.84
N ASP A 23 -4.79 2.08 1.79
CA ASP A 23 -5.12 0.67 1.73
C ASP A 23 -3.86 -0.20 1.59
N SER A 24 -4.04 -1.51 1.37
CA SER A 24 -2.95 -2.45 1.20
C SER A 24 -1.99 -2.07 0.08
N VAL A 25 -2.49 -1.55 -1.05
CA VAL A 25 -1.65 -1.18 -2.21
C VAL A 25 -0.85 0.07 -1.90
N GLY A 26 -1.50 1.09 -1.32
CA GLY A 26 -0.84 2.33 -0.93
C GLY A 26 0.29 2.10 0.08
N ARG A 27 0.06 1.24 1.08
CA ARG A 27 1.06 0.92 2.11
C ARG A 27 2.23 0.10 1.57
N VAL A 28 1.97 -0.91 0.75
CA VAL A 28 3.02 -1.70 0.10
C VAL A 28 3.88 -0.83 -0.82
N THR A 29 3.26 0.09 -1.54
CA THR A 29 3.97 1.08 -2.38
C THR A 29 4.85 2.00 -1.54
N ALA A 30 4.30 2.55 -0.44
CA ALA A 30 5.04 3.42 0.47
C ALA A 30 6.24 2.71 1.09
N LEU A 31 6.08 1.44 1.48
CA LEU A 31 7.17 0.64 2.02
C LEU A 31 8.31 0.46 1.01
N GLY A 32 7.99 0.06 -0.22
CA GLY A 32 9.00 -0.14 -1.27
C GLY A 32 9.74 1.15 -1.62
N LEU A 33 9.04 2.28 -1.72
CA LEU A 33 9.66 3.59 -1.95
C LEU A 33 10.56 4.01 -0.79
N THR A 34 10.12 3.79 0.45
CA THR A 34 10.93 4.12 1.64
C THR A 34 12.19 3.26 1.73
N GLN A 35 12.11 1.96 1.39
CA GLN A 35 13.27 1.07 1.31
C GLN A 35 14.26 1.50 0.22
N ALA A 36 13.78 2.17 -0.82
CA ALA A 36 14.60 2.78 -1.88
C ALA A 36 15.05 4.22 -1.56
N GLU A 37 14.93 4.65 -0.29
CA GLU A 37 15.32 5.99 0.19
C GLU A 37 14.55 7.15 -0.48
N VAL A 38 13.37 6.86 -1.07
CA VAL A 38 12.49 7.88 -1.65
C VAL A 38 11.56 8.41 -0.56
N PRO A 39 11.58 9.73 -0.26
CA PRO A 39 10.65 10.33 0.70
C PRO A 39 9.20 10.17 0.23
N VAL A 40 8.33 9.66 1.11
CA VAL A 40 6.91 9.47 0.82
C VAL A 40 6.01 10.14 1.85
N ALA A 41 4.91 10.71 1.36
CA ALA A 41 3.79 11.16 2.18
C ALA A 41 2.55 10.34 1.81
N ILE A 42 1.93 9.66 2.77
CA ILE A 42 0.74 8.84 2.54
C ILE A 42 -0.50 9.45 3.20
N GLY A 43 -1.61 9.50 2.46
CA GLY A 43 -2.90 9.97 2.98
C GLY A 43 -3.45 9.07 4.09
N ARG A 44 -4.46 9.54 4.83
CA ARG A 44 -5.14 8.72 5.85
C ARG A 44 -6.32 7.97 5.24
N GLU A 45 -6.28 6.65 5.34
CA GLU A 45 -7.48 5.83 5.44
C GLU A 45 -7.13 4.48 6.09
N THR A 46 -7.93 4.05 7.06
CA THR A 46 -7.83 2.69 7.61
C THR A 46 -9.25 2.24 7.94
N VAL A 47 -9.85 1.49 7.01
CA VAL A 47 -11.08 0.76 7.27
C VAL A 47 -10.68 -0.58 7.90
N PHE A 48 -11.04 -0.79 9.16
CA PHE A 48 -10.70 -1.98 9.94
C PHE A 48 -11.63 -3.18 9.67
N THR A 49 -12.00 -3.40 8.41
CA THR A 49 -12.75 -4.60 8.01
C THR A 49 -11.87 -5.51 7.16
N PRO A 50 -11.76 -6.82 7.47
CA PRO A 50 -10.97 -7.74 6.66
C PRO A 50 -11.57 -7.83 5.25
N ARG A 51 -10.81 -7.48 4.22
CA ARG A 51 -11.24 -7.56 2.81
C ARG A 51 -10.34 -8.45 1.93
N ALA A 52 -9.13 -8.76 2.38
CA ALA A 52 -8.19 -9.61 1.65
C ALA A 52 -7.27 -10.33 2.64
N ILE A 53 -7.26 -11.67 2.58
CA ILE A 53 -6.42 -12.55 3.41
C ILE A 53 -5.75 -13.65 2.56
N THR A 54 -6.08 -13.71 1.27
CA THR A 54 -5.55 -14.67 0.30
C THR A 54 -4.56 -13.98 -0.63
N TYR A 55 -3.37 -14.53 -0.79
CA TYR A 55 -2.32 -13.97 -1.64
C TYR A 55 -2.15 -14.79 -2.92
N HIS A 56 -2.28 -14.12 -4.07
CA HIS A 56 -2.02 -14.73 -5.38
C HIS A 56 -0.52 -15.05 -5.56
N TRP A 57 -0.17 -16.09 -6.33
CA TRP A 57 1.24 -16.51 -6.54
C TRP A 57 2.15 -15.36 -6.96
N SER A 58 1.66 -14.47 -7.82
CA SER A 58 2.43 -13.32 -8.33
C SER A 58 2.73 -12.27 -7.26
N ALA A 59 1.99 -12.24 -6.15
CA ALA A 59 2.24 -11.31 -5.05
C ALA A 59 3.31 -11.83 -4.08
N LEU A 60 3.57 -13.15 -4.04
CA LEU A 60 4.46 -13.77 -3.05
C LEU A 60 5.90 -13.29 -3.19
N GLU A 61 6.40 -13.16 -4.43
CA GLU A 61 7.75 -12.64 -4.68
C GLU A 61 7.87 -11.18 -4.22
N GLY A 62 6.86 -10.35 -4.52
CA GLY A 62 6.83 -8.96 -4.07
C GLY A 62 6.82 -8.84 -2.54
N LEU A 63 6.02 -9.66 -1.86
CA LEU A 63 5.99 -9.72 -0.39
C LEU A 63 7.33 -10.17 0.19
N SER A 64 8.01 -11.12 -0.46
CA SER A 64 9.33 -11.58 -0.04
C SER A 64 10.37 -10.45 -0.13
N ARG A 65 10.42 -9.75 -1.26
CA ARG A 65 11.34 -8.62 -1.47
C ARG A 65 11.14 -7.47 -0.47
N LEU A 66 9.90 -7.29 0.00
CA LEU A 66 9.54 -6.28 0.98
C LEU A 66 9.73 -6.74 2.43
N GLY A 67 10.06 -8.01 2.67
CA GLY A 67 10.19 -8.59 4.01
C GLY A 67 8.86 -8.87 4.71
N LEU A 68 7.75 -8.99 3.96
CA LEU A 68 6.39 -9.17 4.49
C LEU A 68 5.85 -10.60 4.33
N LEU A 69 6.55 -11.49 3.61
CA LEU A 69 6.00 -12.79 3.23
C LEU A 69 5.66 -13.67 4.45
N GLU A 70 6.55 -13.73 5.44
CA GLU A 70 6.34 -14.55 6.65
C GLU A 70 5.15 -14.05 7.47
N ASP A 71 5.10 -12.73 7.74
CA ASP A 71 3.98 -12.10 8.45
C ASP A 71 2.65 -12.27 7.71
N ALA A 72 2.66 -12.13 6.39
CA ALA A 72 1.49 -12.33 5.55
C ALA A 72 0.97 -13.77 5.63
N LEU A 73 1.86 -14.77 5.61
CA LEU A 73 1.47 -16.19 5.71
C LEU A 73 1.12 -16.63 7.13
N ALA A 74 1.60 -15.93 8.16
CA ALA A 74 1.18 -16.16 9.54
C ALA A 74 -0.27 -15.70 9.78
N LEU A 75 -0.70 -14.64 9.07
CA LEU A 75 -2.03 -14.03 9.21
C LEU A 75 -3.03 -14.46 8.13
N GLY A 76 -2.56 -14.99 7.00
CA GLY A 76 -3.38 -15.37 5.85
C GLY A 76 -2.87 -16.61 5.13
N PHE A 77 -3.15 -16.74 3.84
CA PHE A 77 -2.77 -17.94 3.09
C PHE A 77 -2.48 -17.64 1.61
N ALA A 78 -1.48 -18.34 1.05
CA ALA A 78 -1.25 -18.35 -0.38
C ALA A 78 -2.39 -19.09 -1.09
N LYS A 79 -2.89 -18.54 -2.19
CA LYS A 79 -3.89 -19.19 -3.05
C LYS A 79 -3.28 -20.48 -3.62
N GLN A 80 -3.87 -21.62 -3.27
CA GLN A 80 -3.36 -22.93 -3.68
C GLN A 80 -3.91 -23.39 -5.03
N ASP A 81 -5.17 -23.09 -5.33
CA ASP A 81 -5.86 -23.60 -6.51
C ASP A 81 -6.23 -22.51 -7.52
N TYR A 82 -6.02 -22.81 -8.80
CA TYR A 82 -6.42 -21.99 -9.96
C TYR A 82 -7.47 -22.66 -10.83
N ALA A 83 -8.10 -23.72 -10.31
CA ALA A 83 -9.10 -24.47 -11.04
C ALA A 83 -10.36 -23.62 -11.26
N ASP A 84 -10.52 -23.06 -12.46
CA ASP A 84 -11.82 -23.05 -13.11
C ASP A 84 -11.96 -24.46 -13.71
N LEU A 85 -12.63 -25.39 -13.01
CA LEU A 85 -13.27 -26.60 -13.57
C LEU A 85 -13.81 -27.48 -12.44
N ALA A 86 -15.13 -27.54 -12.32
CA ALA A 86 -15.91 -28.58 -13.02
C ALA A 86 -17.23 -27.98 -13.50
#